data_AF-A0A962B3K9-F1
#
_entry.id   AF-A0A962B3K9-F1
#
_cell.length_a   1.000
_cell.length_b   1.000
_cell.length_c   1.000
_cell.angle_alpha   90.00
_cell.angle_beta   90.00
_cell.angle_gamma   90.00
#
_symmetry.space_group_name_H-M   'P 1'
#
loop_
_entity.id
_entity.type
_entity.pdbx_description
1 polymer ?
#
loop_
_entity_poly.entity_id
_entity_poly.type
_entity_poly.pdbx_seq_one_letter_code
_entity_poly.pdbx_strand_id
1 'polypeptide(L)'
;ALGAKRPGLSAFLNPGLYWNGFKAAIRGFFPKPVKGDAAQLGGVFLVQPGGAMPYAYRSDLAGDHPSAEELLRVVGAKQPA
;
A
#
# COMPACT_ATOMS: atom_id res chain seq x y z
N ALA A 1 11.88 2.01 -9.59
CA ALA A 1 10.71 1.74 -8.73
C ALA A 1 11.11 1.96 -7.28
N LEU A 2 10.28 2.60 -6.44
CA LEU A 2 10.61 3.03 -5.07
C LEU A 2 10.81 1.88 -4.04
N GLY A 3 11.25 0.71 -4.49
CA GLY A 3 11.40 -0.51 -3.70
C GLY A 3 10.07 -1.25 -3.46
N ALA A 4 9.11 -1.13 -4.37
CA ALA A 4 7.88 -1.91 -4.34
C ALA A 4 8.22 -3.42 -4.35
N LYS A 5 7.62 -4.16 -3.43
CA LYS A 5 7.91 -5.59 -3.23
C LYS A 5 7.13 -6.45 -4.24
N ARG A 6 7.58 -7.68 -4.42
CA ARG A 6 6.79 -8.75 -5.05
C ARG A 6 6.47 -9.77 -3.96
N PRO A 7 5.24 -10.30 -3.91
CA PRO A 7 4.89 -11.33 -2.95
C PRO A 7 5.62 -12.62 -3.32
N GLY A 8 6.16 -13.32 -2.32
CA GLY A 8 6.60 -14.70 -2.50
C GLY A 8 5.39 -15.64 -2.67
N LEU A 9 5.63 -16.86 -3.15
CA LEU A 9 4.56 -17.87 -3.32
C LEU A 9 3.78 -18.15 -2.02
N SER A 10 4.42 -17.98 -0.86
CA SER A 10 3.78 -18.12 0.45
C SER A 10 2.71 -17.08 0.75
N ALA A 11 2.74 -15.90 0.11
CA ALA A 11 1.73 -14.88 0.31
C ALA A 11 0.34 -15.32 -0.20
N PHE A 12 0.29 -16.19 -1.20
CA PHE A 12 -0.96 -16.78 -1.69
C PHE A 12 -1.57 -17.79 -0.71
N LEU A 13 -0.80 -18.28 0.26
CA LEU A 13 -1.31 -19.13 1.33
C LEU A 13 -1.86 -18.31 2.50
N ASN A 14 -1.69 -16.99 2.50
CA ASN A 14 -2.16 -16.13 3.60
C ASN A 14 -3.69 -15.97 3.56
N PRO A 15 -4.45 -16.45 4.57
CA PRO A 15 -5.90 -16.32 4.59
C PRO A 15 -6.38 -14.86 4.58
N GLY A 16 -5.57 -13.96 5.14
CA GLY A 16 -5.84 -12.53 5.18
C GLY A 16 -5.93 -11.89 3.79
N LEU A 17 -5.20 -12.42 2.80
CA LEU A 17 -5.28 -11.96 1.41
C LEU A 17 -6.70 -12.13 0.85
N TYR A 18 -7.27 -13.32 1.03
CA TYR A 18 -8.62 -13.64 0.57
C TYR A 18 -9.69 -12.87 1.36
N TRP A 19 -9.50 -12.73 2.68
CA TRP A 19 -10.40 -11.96 3.53
C TRP A 19 -10.44 -10.48 3.15
N ASN A 20 -9.29 -9.89 2.87
CA ASN A 20 -9.20 -8.51 2.40
C ASN A 20 -9.81 -8.35 1.01
N GLY A 21 -9.59 -9.31 0.11
CA GLY A 21 -10.25 -9.36 -1.20
C GLY A 21 -11.78 -9.42 -1.07
N PHE A 22 -12.30 -10.26 -0.19
CA PHE A 22 -13.73 -10.34 0.11
C PHE A 22 -14.29 -9.02 0.66
N LYS A 23 -13.61 -8.42 1.65
CA LYS A 23 -13.98 -7.10 2.19
C LYS A 23 -13.99 -5.98 1.14
N ALA A 24 -13.08 -6.03 0.17
CA ALA A 24 -13.06 -5.08 -0.94
C ALA A 24 -14.24 -5.31 -1.89
N ALA A 25 -14.53 -6.56 -2.23
CA ALA A 25 -15.63 -6.94 -3.12
C ALA A 25 -17.01 -6.54 -2.55
N ILE A 26 -17.27 -6.76 -1.25
CA ILE A 26 -18.53 -6.33 -0.62
C ILE A 26 -18.73 -4.81 -0.65
N ARG A 27 -17.64 -4.04 -0.76
CA ARG A 27 -17.66 -2.57 -0.90
C ARG A 27 -17.69 -2.12 -2.36
N GLY A 28 -17.84 -3.04 -3.31
CA GLY A 28 -17.90 -2.76 -4.75
C GLY A 28 -16.54 -2.51 -5.40
N PHE A 29 -15.43 -2.76 -4.71
CA PHE A 29 -14.10 -2.60 -5.27
C PHE A 29 -13.65 -3.89 -5.96
N PHE A 30 -13.72 -3.91 -7.29
CA PHE A 30 -13.22 -5.00 -8.12
C PHE A 30 -11.93 -4.59 -8.85
N PRO A 31 -10.92 -5.47 -8.92
CA PRO A 31 -9.73 -5.21 -9.71
C PRO A 31 -10.10 -5.08 -11.20
N LYS A 32 -9.63 -4.01 -11.84
CA LYS A 32 -9.66 -3.86 -13.30
C LYS A 32 -8.56 -4.71 -13.95
N PRO A 33 -8.57 -4.91 -15.28
CA PRO A 33 -7.50 -5.58 -15.97
C PRO A 33 -6.14 -5.00 -15.60
N VAL A 34 -5.23 -5.86 -15.16
CA VAL A 34 -3.89 -5.47 -14.75
C VAL A 34 -3.13 -4.92 -15.97
N LYS A 35 -2.45 -3.79 -15.79
CA LYS A 35 -1.46 -3.28 -16.74
C LYS A 35 -0.06 -3.40 -16.12
N GLY A 36 0.81 -4.19 -16.73
CA GLY A 36 2.17 -4.44 -16.22
C GLY A 36 2.25 -5.73 -15.38
N ASP A 37 3.05 -5.70 -14.32
CA ASP A 37 3.33 -6.86 -13.47
C ASP A 37 2.21 -7.07 -12.43
N ALA A 38 1.44 -8.15 -12.60
CA ALA A 38 0.35 -8.52 -11.70
C ALA A 38 0.81 -8.89 -10.28
N ALA A 39 2.08 -9.26 -10.12
CA ALA A 39 2.66 -9.57 -8.83
C ALA A 39 3.34 -8.36 -8.18
N GLN A 40 3.22 -7.15 -8.73
CA GLN A 40 3.81 -5.98 -8.08
C GLN A 40 2.92 -5.51 -6.90
N LEU A 41 3.48 -5.51 -5.68
CA LEU A 41 2.80 -4.96 -4.51
C LEU A 41 2.85 -3.42 -4.51
N GLY A 42 1.84 -2.85 -3.87
CA GLY A 42 1.76 -1.41 -3.64
C GLY A 42 2.67 -0.93 -2.51
N GLY A 43 2.39 0.29 -2.09
CA GLY A 43 3.02 0.94 -0.96
C GLY A 43 2.51 2.37 -0.82
N VAL A 44 2.72 2.95 0.35
CA VAL A 44 2.36 4.35 0.63
C VAL A 44 3.64 5.14 0.87
N PHE A 45 3.86 6.16 0.04
CA PHE A 45 5.04 7.02 0.12
C PHE A 45 4.57 8.45 0.36
N LEU A 46 5.15 9.13 1.34
CA LEU A 46 4.94 10.57 1.52
C LEU A 46 6.14 11.28 0.93
N VAL A 47 5.90 12.08 -0.10
CA VAL A 47 6.92 12.88 -0.79
C VAL A 47 6.61 14.35 -0.53
N GLN A 48 7.56 15.06 0.08
CA GLN A 48 7.47 16.48 0.36
C GLN A 48 7.92 17.32 -0.85
N PRO A 49 7.52 18.60 -0.91
CA PRO A 49 8.13 19.55 -1.84
C PRO A 49 9.66 19.55 -1.69
N GLY A 50 10.39 19.58 -2.80
CA GLY A 50 11.84 19.42 -2.81
C GLY A 50 12.33 17.97 -2.88
N GLY A 51 11.42 16.99 -2.93
CA GLY A 51 11.75 15.59 -3.21
C GLY A 51 12.17 14.76 -1.99
N ALA A 52 12.10 15.32 -0.77
CA ALA A 52 12.33 14.56 0.45
C ALA A 52 11.20 13.52 0.66
N MET A 53 11.56 12.29 1.02
CA MET A 53 10.61 11.20 1.26
C MET A 53 10.73 10.71 2.71
N PRO A 54 10.14 11.43 3.69
CA PRO A 54 10.24 11.08 5.11
C PRO A 54 9.54 9.76 5.47
N TYR A 55 8.71 9.21 4.59
CA TYR A 55 7.97 8.00 4.85
C TYR A 55 7.82 7.14 3.60
N ALA A 56 8.10 5.85 3.77
CA ALA A 56 8.00 4.84 2.73
C ALA A 56 7.50 3.53 3.34
N TYR A 57 6.19 3.32 3.25
CA TYR A 57 5.56 2.05 3.57
C TYR A 57 5.52 1.18 2.32
N ARG A 58 5.99 -0.06 2.45
CA ARG A 58 5.97 -1.05 1.36
C ARG A 58 5.02 -2.16 1.80
N SER A 59 3.94 -2.34 1.06
CA SER A 59 2.94 -3.35 1.39
C SER A 59 3.57 -4.75 1.35
N ASP A 60 3.25 -5.57 2.35
CA ASP A 60 3.68 -6.97 2.38
C ASP A 60 2.62 -7.90 1.75
N LEU A 61 1.37 -7.44 1.71
CA LEU A 61 0.20 -8.16 1.22
C LEU A 61 -0.60 -7.27 0.26
N ALA A 62 -1.44 -7.86 -0.59
CA ALA A 62 -2.38 -7.05 -1.37
C ALA A 62 -3.47 -6.46 -0.46
N GLY A 63 -3.72 -5.16 -0.62
CA GLY A 63 -4.67 -4.41 0.21
C GLY A 63 -4.11 -3.96 1.57
N ASP A 64 -2.84 -4.22 1.84
CA ASP A 64 -2.14 -3.75 3.03
C ASP A 64 -1.72 -2.29 2.89
N HIS A 65 -2.12 -1.46 3.85
CA HIS A 65 -1.81 -0.04 3.89
C HIS A 65 -1.86 0.49 5.34
N PRO A 66 -1.03 1.50 5.67
CA PRO A 66 -1.08 2.17 6.97
C PRO A 66 -2.43 2.89 7.17
N SER A 67 -2.72 3.23 8.43
CA SER A 67 -3.95 3.95 8.77
C SER A 67 -3.86 5.43 8.38
N ALA A 68 -4.99 6.10 8.16
CA ALA A 68 -5.01 7.52 7.84
C ALA A 68 -4.41 8.36 8.97
N GLU A 69 -4.65 7.96 10.23
CA GLU A 69 -4.14 8.62 11.43
C GLU A 69 -2.61 8.56 11.50
N GLU A 70 -2.02 7.42 11.13
CA GLU A 70 -0.57 7.26 11.06
C GLU A 70 0.04 8.21 10.02
N LEU A 71 -0.55 8.27 8.83
CA LEU A 71 -0.09 9.16 7.76
C LEU A 71 -0.22 10.65 8.17
N LEU A 72 -1.33 11.03 8.80
CA LEU A 72 -1.56 12.39 9.27
C LEU A 72 -0.57 12.82 10.36
N ARG A 73 -0.14 11.90 11.24
CA ARG A 73 0.92 12.19 12.23
C ARG A 73 2.24 12.53 11.54
N VAL A 74 2.61 11.79 10.50
CA VAL A 74 3.87 12.03 9.77
C VAL A 74 3.84 13.36 9.03
N VAL A 75 2.68 13.70 8.43
CA VAL A 75 2.50 15.00 7.76
C VAL A 75 2.50 16.15 8.78
N GLY A 76 1.70 16.04 9.84
CA GLY A 76 1.55 17.07 10.86
C GLY A 76 2.82 17.33 11.67
N ALA A 77 3.68 16.32 11.87
CA ALA A 77 4.97 16.50 12.56
C ALA A 77 5.98 17.36 11.77
N LYS A 78 5.75 17.62 10.48
CA LYS A 78 6.70 18.32 9.59
C LYS A 78 6.12 19.52 8.85
N GLN A 79 4.93 20.00 9.21
CA GLN A 79 4.40 21.25 8.66
C GLN A 79 4.91 22.43 9.50
N PRO A 80 5.98 23.16 9.11
CA PRO A 80 6.15 24.51 9.61
C PRO A 80 5.03 25.40 9.05
N ALA A 81 4.59 26.34 9.88
CA ALA A 81 3.62 27.38 9.53
C ALA A 81 4.06 28.23 8.33
#